data_AF-A0AAX4FUL5-F1
#
_entry.id   AF-A0AAX4FUL5-F1
#
_cell.length_a   1.000
_cell.length_b   1.000
_cell.length_c   1.000
_cell.angle_alpha   90.00
_cell.angle_beta   90.00
_cell.angle_gamma   90.00
#
_symmetry.space_group_name_H-M   'P 1'
#
loop_
_entity.id
_entity.type
_entity.pdbx_description
1 polymer ?
#
loop_
_entity_poly.entity_id
_entity_poly.type
_entity_poly.pdbx_seq_one_letter_code
_entity_poly.pdbx_strand_id
1 'polypeptide(L)'
;MPDIQIELIQALQTGAAWLEAPMKVFSLFGHPGFFLIVILFLYWCRNPRLGLRLALLMGVTVGLNLALKAAFHLPRPYWVGQGVLALENSPSFGFPSAHAQCSATFWGLIAIDRRRRWFSIFAVAMVVLIGVSRLYLGVHFPADVLAGWAIGAAVLLGFLVLEGAVGRRVGAMPLHRQVFAAFAGSLALLAASLLAIMAAGDWQVPLAWATAALENSGVPIHPLSLHEAVMTSGLFFGFAAGAAGLSCQERTPDRGSGSTCLFRFIAGLAVAGAIWYGFGILIPHDALPATYFQATVAAAWVSCGAPILFTRPKPGANDRKRKA
;
A
#
# COMPACT_ATOMS: atom_id res chain seq x y z
N MET A 1 -24.64 -27.51 1.91
CA MET A 1 -23.46 -28.11 1.25
C MET A 1 -22.25 -27.43 1.87
N PRO A 2 -21.27 -28.17 2.43
CA PRO A 2 -20.04 -27.54 2.90
C PRO A 2 -19.36 -26.84 1.72
N ASP A 3 -18.92 -25.61 1.94
CA ASP A 3 -18.20 -24.84 0.93
C ASP A 3 -16.83 -25.48 0.75
N ILE A 4 -16.55 -26.01 -0.44
CA ILE A 4 -15.29 -26.66 -0.81
C ILE A 4 -14.06 -25.79 -0.47
N GLN A 5 -14.23 -24.46 -0.46
CA GLN A 5 -13.16 -23.54 -0.09
C GLN A 5 -12.85 -23.57 1.41
N ILE A 6 -13.86 -23.78 2.26
CA ILE A 6 -13.69 -23.93 3.72
C ILE A 6 -12.99 -25.26 4.02
N GLU A 7 -13.43 -26.35 3.39
CA GLU A 7 -12.82 -27.67 3.56
C GLU A 7 -11.34 -27.66 3.15
N LEU A 8 -11.01 -26.98 2.05
CA LEU A 8 -9.63 -26.79 1.63
C LEU A 8 -8.78 -26.10 2.71
N ILE A 9 -9.30 -25.00 3.29
CA ILE A 9 -8.59 -24.24 4.32
C ILE A 9 -8.40 -25.10 5.58
N GLN A 10 -9.43 -25.80 6.02
CA GLN A 10 -9.36 -26.70 7.17
C GLN A 10 -8.35 -27.84 6.93
N ALA A 11 -8.33 -28.43 5.74
CA ALA A 11 -7.38 -29.47 5.37
C ALA A 11 -5.93 -28.94 5.37
N LEU A 12 -5.70 -27.71 4.91
CA LEU A 12 -4.39 -27.05 4.99
C LEU A 12 -3.94 -26.85 6.45
N GLN A 13 -4.83 -26.35 7.31
CA GLN A 13 -4.53 -26.07 8.71
C GLN A 13 -4.29 -27.34 9.54
N THR A 14 -5.09 -28.38 9.33
CA THR A 14 -5.00 -29.64 10.08
C THR A 14 -3.90 -30.56 9.55
N GLY A 15 -3.74 -30.67 8.23
CA GLY A 15 -2.80 -31.59 7.59
C GLY A 15 -1.35 -31.13 7.58
N ALA A 16 -1.08 -29.84 7.86
CA ALA A 16 0.26 -29.28 7.69
C ALA A 16 0.61 -28.18 8.70
N ALA A 17 0.35 -28.40 10.00
CA ALA A 17 0.61 -27.42 11.07
C ALA A 17 2.04 -26.82 11.06
N TRP A 18 3.05 -27.60 10.62
CA TRP A 18 4.44 -27.14 10.50
C TRP A 18 4.63 -26.00 9.48
N LEU A 19 3.68 -25.79 8.56
CA LEU A 19 3.70 -24.69 7.59
C LEU A 19 3.31 -23.34 8.19
N GLU A 20 2.80 -23.27 9.43
CA GLU A 20 2.34 -22.01 10.01
C GLU A 20 3.43 -20.94 10.02
N ALA A 21 4.61 -21.25 10.56
CA ALA A 21 5.71 -20.29 10.62
C ALA A 21 6.19 -19.85 9.22
N PRO A 22 6.45 -20.77 8.26
CA PRO A 22 6.70 -20.38 6.86
C PRO A 22 5.62 -19.49 6.24
N MET A 23 4.34 -19.80 6.45
CA MET A 23 3.23 -19.03 5.88
C MET A 23 3.12 -17.65 6.49
N LYS A 24 3.37 -17.49 7.79
CA LYS A 24 3.51 -16.17 8.43
C LYS A 24 4.66 -15.36 7.84
N VAL A 25 5.79 -15.99 7.52
CA VAL A 25 6.93 -15.31 6.86
C VAL A 25 6.56 -14.87 5.44
N PHE A 26 5.93 -15.72 4.64
CA PHE A 26 5.49 -15.30 3.30
C PHE A 26 4.43 -14.22 3.37
N SER A 27 3.49 -14.31 4.32
CA SER A 27 2.54 -13.24 4.61
C SER A 27 3.21 -11.90 4.89
N LEU A 28 4.29 -11.89 5.69
CA LEU A 28 5.06 -10.67 6.00
C LEU A 28 5.59 -9.97 4.74
N PHE A 29 6.01 -10.72 3.72
CA PHE A 29 6.45 -10.15 2.43
C PHE A 29 5.29 -9.55 1.60
N GLY A 30 4.04 -9.82 1.98
CA GLY A 30 2.83 -9.19 1.45
C GLY A 30 2.29 -8.04 2.31
N HIS A 31 2.93 -7.74 3.45
CA HIS A 31 2.44 -6.76 4.41
C HIS A 31 2.78 -5.31 3.98
N PRO A 32 1.88 -4.32 4.18
CA PRO A 32 2.13 -2.92 3.83
C PRO A 32 3.43 -2.35 4.40
N GLY A 33 3.79 -2.72 5.63
CA GLY A 33 5.03 -2.31 6.28
C GLY A 33 6.29 -2.78 5.54
N PHE A 34 6.29 -4.02 5.03
CA PHE A 34 7.40 -4.54 4.23
C PHE A 34 7.55 -3.75 2.92
N PHE A 35 6.43 -3.54 2.20
CA PHE A 35 6.45 -2.75 0.97
C PHE A 35 6.95 -1.33 1.21
N LEU A 36 6.51 -0.68 2.29
CA LEU A 36 6.95 0.67 2.64
C LEU A 36 8.46 0.71 2.88
N ILE A 37 9.01 -0.21 3.68
CA ILE A 37 10.45 -0.29 3.95
C ILE A 37 11.26 -0.40 2.65
N VAL A 38 10.84 -1.28 1.74
CA VAL A 38 11.51 -1.48 0.45
C VAL A 38 11.37 -0.26 -0.46
N ILE A 39 10.19 0.36 -0.50
CA ILE A 39 9.94 1.61 -1.25
C ILE A 39 10.88 2.71 -0.77
N LEU A 40 10.95 2.95 0.55
CA LEU A 40 11.81 3.97 1.15
C LEU A 40 13.28 3.69 0.87
N PHE A 41 13.71 2.42 0.98
CA PHE A 41 15.07 2.01 0.69
C PHE A 41 15.43 2.29 -0.77
N LEU A 42 14.58 1.86 -1.71
CA LEU A 42 14.77 2.14 -3.13
C LEU A 42 14.77 3.65 -3.39
N TYR A 43 13.84 4.39 -2.78
CA TYR A 43 13.66 5.81 -3.00
C TYR A 43 14.86 6.65 -2.54
N TRP A 44 15.39 6.38 -1.34
CA TRP A 44 16.47 7.18 -0.76
C TRP A 44 17.88 6.67 -1.08
N CYS A 45 18.05 5.37 -1.35
CA CYS A 45 19.38 4.78 -1.47
C CYS A 45 19.76 4.30 -2.87
N ARG A 46 18.81 3.78 -3.67
CA ARG A 46 19.20 2.93 -4.79
C ARG A 46 18.65 3.32 -6.15
N ASN A 47 17.34 3.45 -6.26
CA ASN A 47 16.66 3.79 -7.50
C ASN A 47 15.43 4.67 -7.16
N PRO A 48 15.62 6.00 -7.00
CA PRO A 48 14.56 6.94 -6.67
C PRO A 48 13.37 6.86 -7.64
N ARG A 49 13.64 6.60 -8.93
CA ARG A 49 12.60 6.44 -9.94
C ARG A 49 11.74 5.20 -9.66
N LEU A 50 12.34 4.06 -9.36
CA LEU A 50 11.59 2.85 -9.03
C LEU A 50 10.84 3.00 -7.70
N GLY A 51 11.47 3.59 -6.68
CA GLY A 51 10.82 3.87 -5.40
C GLY A 51 9.58 4.75 -5.56
N LEU A 52 9.67 5.82 -6.36
CA LEU A 52 8.52 6.68 -6.66
C LEU A 52 7.42 5.95 -7.42
N ARG A 53 7.78 5.18 -8.47
CA ARG A 53 6.80 4.39 -9.24
C ARG A 53 6.05 3.41 -8.33
N LEU A 54 6.77 2.71 -7.45
CA LEU A 54 6.16 1.80 -6.47
C LEU A 54 5.26 2.55 -5.48
N ALA A 55 5.69 3.69 -4.93
CA ALA A 55 4.87 4.47 -4.00
C ALA A 55 3.52 4.89 -4.63
N LEU A 56 3.56 5.42 -5.85
CA LEU A 56 2.35 5.85 -6.57
C LEU A 56 1.46 4.66 -6.97
N LEU A 57 2.06 3.58 -7.50
CA LEU A 57 1.34 2.35 -7.84
C LEU A 57 0.68 1.72 -6.60
N MET A 58 1.39 1.69 -5.47
CA MET A 58 0.87 1.17 -4.22
C MET A 58 -0.27 2.01 -3.65
N GLY A 59 -0.22 3.34 -3.78
CA GLY A 59 -1.36 4.19 -3.41
C GLY A 59 -2.61 3.88 -4.24
N VAL A 60 -2.46 3.73 -5.56
CA VAL A 60 -3.58 3.38 -6.47
C VAL A 60 -4.13 1.99 -6.19
N THR A 61 -3.26 0.97 -6.06
CA THR A 61 -3.70 -0.42 -5.84
C THR A 61 -4.41 -0.58 -4.50
N VAL A 62 -3.88 0.03 -3.42
CA VAL A 62 -4.51 -0.05 -2.09
C VAL A 62 -5.82 0.73 -2.09
N GLY A 63 -5.87 1.94 -2.66
CA GLY A 63 -7.09 2.72 -2.76
C GLY A 63 -8.21 1.98 -3.51
N LEU A 64 -7.88 1.36 -4.66
CA LEU A 64 -8.83 0.52 -5.39
C LEU A 64 -9.26 -0.71 -4.58
N ASN A 65 -8.32 -1.39 -3.92
CA ASN A 65 -8.64 -2.57 -3.11
C ASN A 65 -9.63 -2.23 -1.99
N LEU A 66 -9.44 -1.11 -1.30
CA LEU A 66 -10.35 -0.64 -0.24
C LEU A 66 -11.74 -0.33 -0.78
N ALA A 67 -11.84 0.32 -1.94
CA ALA A 67 -13.12 0.61 -2.58
C ALA A 67 -13.85 -0.68 -3.00
N LEU A 68 -13.14 -1.67 -3.54
CA LEU A 68 -13.72 -2.97 -3.90
C LEU A 68 -14.13 -3.77 -2.66
N LYS A 69 -13.32 -3.74 -1.60
CA LYS A 69 -13.65 -4.39 -0.32
C LYS A 69 -14.94 -3.83 0.28
N ALA A 70 -15.07 -2.50 0.26
CA ALA A 70 -16.34 -1.87 0.55
C ALA A 70 -17.38 -2.40 -0.44
N ALA A 71 -17.33 -2.10 -1.73
CA ALA A 71 -18.40 -2.43 -2.68
C ALA A 71 -18.96 -3.86 -2.62
N PHE A 72 -18.10 -4.88 -2.46
CA PHE A 72 -18.52 -6.28 -2.40
C PHE A 72 -18.96 -6.77 -1.01
N HIS A 73 -18.47 -6.16 0.09
CA HIS A 73 -18.82 -6.50 1.47
C HIS A 73 -18.77 -8.02 1.82
N LEU A 74 -17.90 -8.80 1.17
CA LEU A 74 -17.87 -10.27 1.34
C LEU A 74 -17.11 -10.70 2.60
N PRO A 75 -17.58 -11.74 3.31
CA PRO A 75 -16.99 -12.21 4.55
C PRO A 75 -15.66 -12.92 4.32
N ARG A 76 -14.96 -13.21 5.42
CA ARG A 76 -13.76 -14.07 5.41
C ARG A 76 -14.12 -15.51 5.80
N PRO A 77 -13.26 -16.49 5.50
CA PRO A 77 -13.48 -17.88 5.91
C PRO A 77 -13.76 -18.03 7.40
N TYR A 78 -12.96 -17.40 8.27
CA TYR A 78 -13.16 -17.47 9.72
C TYR A 78 -14.39 -16.72 10.25
N TRP A 79 -15.11 -15.97 9.40
CA TRP A 79 -16.38 -15.30 9.79
C TRP A 79 -17.59 -16.20 9.57
N VAL A 80 -17.47 -17.21 8.70
CA VAL A 80 -18.61 -18.04 8.26
C VAL A 80 -18.35 -19.54 8.34
N GLY A 81 -17.08 -19.96 8.36
CA GLY A 81 -16.67 -21.36 8.42
C GLY A 81 -16.40 -21.79 9.85
N GLN A 82 -17.12 -22.82 10.30
CA GLN A 82 -16.82 -23.48 11.57
C GLN A 82 -15.44 -24.15 11.50
N GLY A 83 -14.65 -24.07 12.56
CA GLY A 83 -13.34 -24.73 12.64
C GLY A 83 -12.25 -24.13 11.75
N VAL A 84 -12.46 -22.96 11.14
CA VAL A 84 -11.40 -22.19 10.47
C VAL A 84 -10.78 -21.23 11.48
N LEU A 85 -9.49 -21.40 11.76
CA LEU A 85 -8.75 -20.53 12.67
C LEU A 85 -8.22 -19.30 11.95
N ALA A 86 -8.35 -18.12 12.56
CA ALA A 86 -7.70 -16.91 12.09
C ALA A 86 -6.26 -16.86 12.64
N LEU A 87 -5.31 -17.40 11.90
CA LEU A 87 -3.89 -17.41 12.30
C LEU A 87 -3.21 -16.04 12.11
N GLU A 88 -3.95 -15.08 11.56
CA GLU A 88 -3.61 -13.66 11.46
C GLU A 88 -4.88 -12.81 11.55
N ASN A 89 -4.78 -11.62 12.16
CA ASN A 89 -5.92 -10.72 12.31
C ASN A 89 -6.15 -9.88 11.05
N SER A 90 -7.40 -9.82 10.59
CA SER A 90 -7.79 -8.96 9.46
C SER A 90 -9.27 -8.56 9.58
N PRO A 91 -9.58 -7.46 10.28
CA PRO A 91 -10.96 -7.11 10.65
C PRO A 91 -11.80 -6.49 9.51
N SER A 92 -11.21 -6.27 8.32
CA SER A 92 -11.91 -5.77 7.12
C SER A 92 -12.47 -6.90 6.25
N PHE A 93 -13.33 -6.59 5.27
CA PHE A 93 -13.90 -7.59 4.33
C PHE A 93 -12.86 -8.47 3.64
N GLY A 94 -13.27 -9.66 3.21
CA GLY A 94 -12.40 -10.65 2.55
C GLY A 94 -12.08 -10.29 1.10
N PHE A 95 -13.08 -10.08 0.27
CA PHE A 95 -12.89 -9.93 -1.17
C PHE A 95 -12.59 -8.48 -1.60
N PRO A 96 -11.65 -8.22 -2.52
CA PRO A 96 -10.56 -9.10 -2.95
C PRO A 96 -9.37 -9.06 -1.96
N SER A 97 -8.46 -10.02 -2.05
CA SER A 97 -7.30 -10.09 -1.15
C SER A 97 -6.28 -8.98 -1.43
N ALA A 98 -6.05 -8.12 -0.44
CA ALA A 98 -5.05 -7.05 -0.51
C ALA A 98 -3.62 -7.60 -0.65
N HIS A 99 -3.26 -8.66 0.07
CA HIS A 99 -1.94 -9.27 -0.01
C HIS A 99 -1.66 -9.84 -1.42
N ALA A 100 -2.64 -10.52 -2.02
CA ALA A 100 -2.53 -11.03 -3.38
C ALA A 100 -2.44 -9.89 -4.41
N GLN A 101 -3.31 -8.88 -4.31
CA GLN A 101 -3.32 -7.74 -5.23
C GLN A 101 -2.03 -6.91 -5.15
N CYS A 102 -1.63 -6.53 -3.94
CA CYS A 102 -0.44 -5.72 -3.70
C CYS A 102 0.84 -6.46 -4.07
N SER A 103 0.95 -7.76 -3.77
CA SER A 103 2.12 -8.55 -4.17
C SER A 103 2.27 -8.63 -5.68
N ALA A 104 1.18 -8.85 -6.42
CA ALA A 104 1.19 -8.87 -7.88
C ALA A 104 1.66 -7.52 -8.48
N THR A 105 1.17 -6.40 -7.97
CA THR A 105 1.63 -5.07 -8.40
C THR A 105 3.08 -4.79 -8.03
N PHE A 106 3.46 -5.07 -6.78
CA PHE A 106 4.75 -4.70 -6.20
C PHE A 106 5.89 -5.52 -6.81
N TRP A 107 5.81 -6.85 -6.70
CA TRP A 107 6.83 -7.76 -7.23
C TRP A 107 6.85 -7.75 -8.76
N GLY A 108 5.68 -7.60 -9.40
CA GLY A 108 5.56 -7.47 -10.85
C GLY A 108 6.30 -6.24 -11.38
N LEU A 109 6.10 -5.06 -10.77
CA LEU A 109 6.80 -3.84 -11.19
C LEU A 109 8.32 -3.96 -11.02
N ILE A 110 8.80 -4.52 -9.90
CA ILE A 110 10.25 -4.72 -9.69
C ILE A 110 10.80 -5.71 -10.72
N ALA A 111 10.08 -6.79 -11.03
CA ALA A 111 10.53 -7.77 -12.01
C ALA A 111 10.69 -7.16 -13.42
N ILE A 112 9.74 -6.32 -13.82
CA ILE A 112 9.75 -5.61 -15.10
C ILE A 112 10.90 -4.58 -15.15
N ASP A 113 11.17 -3.88 -14.04
CA ASP A 113 12.29 -2.94 -13.94
C ASP A 113 13.65 -3.66 -14.02
N ARG A 114 13.80 -4.79 -13.33
CA ARG A 114 15.07 -5.52 -13.25
C ARG A 114 15.42 -6.30 -14.51
N ARG A 115 14.41 -6.77 -15.28
CA ARG A 115 14.60 -7.51 -16.55
C ARG A 115 15.57 -8.70 -16.44
N ARG A 116 15.58 -9.39 -15.30
CA ARG A 116 16.40 -10.59 -15.07
C ARG A 116 15.47 -11.79 -14.90
N ARG A 117 15.63 -12.82 -15.76
CA ARG A 117 14.77 -14.01 -15.77
C ARG A 117 14.68 -14.68 -14.39
N TRP A 118 15.80 -14.84 -13.69
CA TRP A 118 15.82 -15.43 -12.35
C TRP A 118 14.98 -14.62 -11.35
N PHE A 119 15.02 -13.29 -11.44
CA PHE A 119 14.26 -12.41 -10.56
C PHE A 119 12.77 -12.43 -10.91
N SER A 120 12.42 -12.53 -12.19
CA SER A 120 11.02 -12.70 -12.61
C SER A 120 10.43 -14.01 -12.06
N ILE A 121 11.20 -15.11 -12.10
CA ILE A 121 10.78 -16.38 -11.49
C ILE A 121 10.61 -16.22 -9.98
N PHE A 122 11.57 -15.58 -9.31
CA PHE A 122 11.48 -15.30 -7.88
C PHE A 122 10.25 -14.45 -7.52
N ALA A 123 9.98 -13.39 -8.29
CA ALA A 123 8.83 -12.52 -8.10
C ALA A 123 7.50 -13.28 -8.23
N VAL A 124 7.37 -14.12 -9.27
CA VAL A 124 6.19 -14.97 -9.44
C VAL A 124 6.04 -15.94 -8.27
N ALA A 125 7.13 -16.57 -7.83
CA ALA A 125 7.10 -17.44 -6.66
C ALA A 125 6.64 -16.70 -5.40
N MET A 126 7.13 -15.47 -5.16
CA MET A 126 6.67 -14.64 -4.04
C MET A 126 5.18 -14.31 -4.14
N VAL A 127 4.68 -13.91 -5.31
CA VAL A 127 3.25 -13.60 -5.51
C VAL A 127 2.37 -14.81 -5.20
N VAL A 128 2.78 -16.00 -5.66
CA VAL A 128 2.08 -17.26 -5.39
C VAL A 128 2.13 -17.61 -3.90
N LEU A 129 3.31 -17.60 -3.29
CA LEU A 129 3.49 -17.98 -1.89
C LEU A 129 2.80 -17.01 -0.92
N ILE A 130 2.78 -15.71 -1.24
CA ILE A 130 2.00 -14.72 -0.49
C ILE A 130 0.49 -14.99 -0.60
N GLY A 131 -0.02 -15.36 -1.78
CA GLY A 131 -1.44 -15.69 -1.93
C GLY A 131 -1.82 -16.98 -1.20
N VAL A 132 -1.01 -18.03 -1.34
CA VAL A 132 -1.22 -19.32 -0.66
C VAL A 132 -1.17 -19.15 0.86
N SER A 133 -0.26 -18.32 1.39
CA SER A 133 -0.21 -18.07 2.83
C SER A 133 -1.52 -17.50 3.38
N ARG A 134 -2.26 -16.71 2.59
CA ARG A 134 -3.57 -16.18 3.02
C ARG A 134 -4.64 -17.24 3.17
N LEU A 135 -4.59 -18.30 2.34
CA LEU A 135 -5.49 -19.44 2.46
C LEU A 135 -5.17 -20.22 3.74
N TYR A 136 -3.89 -20.55 3.92
CA TYR A 136 -3.42 -21.28 5.11
C TYR A 136 -3.75 -20.53 6.41
N LEU A 137 -3.54 -19.20 6.43
CA LEU A 137 -3.82 -18.38 7.61
C LEU A 137 -5.32 -18.19 7.90
N GLY A 138 -6.21 -18.73 7.06
CA GLY A 138 -7.66 -18.74 7.28
C GLY A 138 -8.36 -17.40 7.03
N VAL A 139 -7.66 -16.44 6.43
CA VAL A 139 -8.16 -15.06 6.28
C VAL A 139 -8.74 -14.76 4.90
N HIS A 140 -8.55 -15.63 3.91
CA HIS A 140 -9.08 -15.45 2.56
C HIS A 140 -9.53 -16.75 1.93
N PHE A 141 -10.56 -16.66 1.10
CA PHE A 141 -10.95 -17.73 0.19
C PHE A 141 -10.04 -17.78 -1.05
N PRO A 142 -9.89 -18.93 -1.73
CA PRO A 142 -9.23 -19.02 -3.03
C PRO A 142 -9.72 -17.98 -4.04
N ALA A 143 -11.04 -17.74 -4.11
CA ALA A 143 -11.61 -16.72 -4.98
C ALA A 143 -11.09 -15.30 -4.68
N ASP A 144 -10.90 -14.94 -3.41
CA ASP A 144 -10.36 -13.63 -3.01
C ASP A 144 -8.93 -13.43 -3.53
N VAL A 145 -8.12 -14.50 -3.48
CA VAL A 145 -6.71 -14.50 -3.89
C VAL A 145 -6.61 -14.42 -5.41
N LEU A 146 -7.38 -15.22 -6.13
CA LEU A 146 -7.42 -15.21 -7.60
C LEU A 146 -7.88 -13.85 -8.13
N ALA A 147 -8.95 -13.29 -7.56
CA ALA A 147 -9.41 -11.95 -7.90
C ALA A 147 -8.36 -10.88 -7.57
N GLY A 148 -7.71 -11.00 -6.40
CA GLY A 148 -6.61 -10.12 -6.02
C GLY A 148 -5.47 -10.11 -7.05
N TRP A 149 -4.99 -11.28 -7.47
CA TRP A 149 -3.97 -11.37 -8.52
C TRP A 149 -4.42 -10.79 -9.85
N ALA A 150 -5.65 -11.08 -10.29
CA ALA A 150 -6.20 -10.57 -11.54
C ALA A 150 -6.30 -9.03 -11.53
N ILE A 151 -6.87 -8.46 -10.46
CA ILE A 151 -6.97 -7.00 -10.28
C ILE A 151 -5.58 -6.39 -10.19
N GLY A 152 -4.66 -7.00 -9.45
CA GLY A 152 -3.28 -6.50 -9.30
C GLY A 152 -2.53 -6.48 -10.64
N ALA A 153 -2.67 -7.53 -11.44
CA ALA A 153 -2.12 -7.57 -12.79
C ALA A 153 -2.73 -6.49 -13.71
N ALA A 154 -4.06 -6.29 -13.64
CA ALA A 154 -4.75 -5.26 -14.41
C ALA A 154 -4.30 -3.84 -14.02
N VAL A 155 -4.18 -3.56 -12.71
CA VAL A 155 -3.67 -2.28 -12.19
C VAL A 155 -2.22 -2.06 -12.62
N LEU A 156 -1.36 -3.07 -12.52
CA LEU A 156 0.03 -2.98 -12.98
C LEU A 156 0.10 -2.69 -14.48
N LEU A 157 -0.67 -3.40 -15.31
CA LEU A 157 -0.70 -3.19 -16.75
C LEU A 157 -1.19 -1.77 -17.09
N GLY A 158 -2.30 -1.35 -16.49
CA GLY A 158 -2.84 0.00 -16.66
C GLY A 158 -1.83 1.07 -16.25
N PHE A 159 -1.13 0.88 -15.13
CA PHE A 159 -0.07 1.78 -14.70
C PHE A 159 1.06 1.87 -15.71
N LEU A 160 1.57 0.74 -16.22
CA LEU A 160 2.66 0.73 -17.21
C LEU A 160 2.27 1.39 -18.54
N VAL A 161 1.03 1.21 -18.98
CA VAL A 161 0.51 1.85 -20.20
C VAL A 161 0.36 3.36 -20.01
N LEU A 162 -0.15 3.79 -18.86
CA LEU A 162 -0.52 5.18 -18.62
C LEU A 162 0.62 6.04 -18.07
N GLU A 163 1.57 5.47 -17.30
CA GLU A 163 2.59 6.24 -16.58
C GLU A 163 3.42 7.15 -17.49
N GLY A 164 3.72 6.70 -18.72
CA GLY A 164 4.51 7.47 -19.66
C GLY A 164 3.76 8.69 -20.18
N ALA A 165 2.48 8.51 -20.54
CA ALA A 165 1.64 9.60 -21.06
C ALA A 165 1.24 10.57 -19.94
N VAL A 166 0.80 10.05 -18.80
CA VAL A 166 0.43 10.84 -17.62
C VAL A 166 1.64 11.59 -17.08
N GLY A 167 2.78 10.92 -16.91
CA GLY A 167 4.01 11.54 -16.41
C GLY A 167 4.51 12.69 -17.30
N ARG A 168 4.44 12.55 -18.62
CA ARG A 168 4.77 13.65 -19.55
C ARG A 168 3.81 14.83 -19.42
N ARG A 169 2.50 14.56 -19.38
CA ARG A 169 1.48 15.60 -19.26
C ARG A 169 1.60 16.35 -17.94
N VAL A 170 1.68 15.62 -16.82
CA VAL A 170 1.81 16.21 -15.48
C VAL A 170 3.16 16.94 -15.35
N GLY A 171 4.25 16.34 -15.82
CA GLY A 171 5.59 16.97 -15.75
C GLY A 171 5.71 18.26 -16.57
N ALA A 172 4.88 18.45 -17.61
CA ALA A 172 4.83 19.70 -18.37
C ALA A 172 3.99 20.80 -17.69
N MET A 173 3.22 20.47 -16.64
CA MET A 173 2.41 21.44 -15.92
C MET A 173 3.24 22.23 -14.91
N PRO A 174 2.86 23.49 -14.60
CA PRO A 174 3.44 24.22 -13.47
C PRO A 174 3.13 23.51 -12.14
N LEU A 175 3.99 23.70 -11.14
CA LEU A 175 3.93 22.99 -9.85
C LEU A 175 2.53 23.00 -9.21
N HIS A 176 1.85 24.14 -9.17
CA HIS A 176 0.52 24.25 -8.57
C HIS A 176 -0.52 23.32 -9.24
N ARG A 177 -0.43 23.12 -10.57
CA ARG A 177 -1.30 22.17 -11.29
C ARG A 177 -0.91 20.72 -11.05
N GLN A 178 0.37 20.42 -10.85
CA GLN A 178 0.80 19.09 -10.46
C GLN A 178 0.28 18.72 -9.06
N VAL A 179 0.40 19.64 -8.11
CA VAL A 179 -0.13 19.48 -6.74
C VAL A 179 -1.64 19.35 -6.77
N PHE A 180 -2.34 20.18 -7.56
CA PHE A 180 -3.79 20.06 -7.73
C PHE A 180 -4.20 18.72 -8.34
N ALA A 181 -3.49 18.23 -9.37
CA ALA A 181 -3.77 16.93 -9.97
C ALA A 181 -3.54 15.77 -8.97
N ALA A 182 -2.49 15.86 -8.14
CA ALA A 182 -2.23 14.90 -7.07
C ALA A 182 -3.36 14.90 -6.02
N PHE A 183 -3.84 16.09 -5.63
CA PHE A 183 -4.95 16.24 -4.70
C PHE A 183 -6.27 15.72 -5.29
N ALA A 184 -6.58 16.05 -6.55
CA ALA A 184 -7.75 15.51 -7.22
C ALA A 184 -7.70 13.97 -7.32
N GLY A 185 -6.51 13.41 -7.58
CA GLY A 185 -6.29 11.96 -7.59
C GLY A 185 -6.52 11.32 -6.23
N SER A 186 -6.05 11.91 -5.13
CA SER A 186 -6.31 11.38 -3.79
C SER A 186 -7.80 11.47 -3.42
N LEU A 187 -8.47 12.56 -3.77
CA LEU A 187 -9.91 12.70 -3.56
C LEU A 187 -10.71 11.67 -4.37
N ALA A 188 -10.29 11.35 -5.59
CA ALA A 188 -10.92 10.30 -6.39
C ALA A 188 -10.79 8.91 -5.75
N LEU A 189 -9.62 8.58 -5.19
CA LEU A 189 -9.40 7.34 -4.44
C LEU A 189 -10.30 7.27 -3.20
N LEU A 190 -10.36 8.35 -2.42
CA LEU A 190 -11.22 8.44 -1.25
C LEU A 190 -12.71 8.35 -1.62
N ALA A 191 -13.12 9.07 -2.66
CA ALA A 191 -14.49 9.09 -3.14
C ALA A 191 -14.96 7.71 -3.59
N ALA A 192 -14.09 6.91 -4.22
CA ALA A 192 -14.44 5.54 -4.61
C ALA A 192 -14.84 4.69 -3.40
N SER A 193 -14.07 4.74 -2.32
CA SER A 193 -14.40 4.03 -1.07
C SER A 193 -15.64 4.61 -0.39
N LEU A 194 -15.78 5.94 -0.36
CA LEU A 194 -16.94 6.60 0.23
C LEU A 194 -18.23 6.22 -0.52
N LEU A 195 -18.23 6.28 -1.85
CA LEU A 195 -19.36 5.90 -2.68
C LEU A 195 -19.72 4.43 -2.52
N ALA A 196 -18.71 3.55 -2.40
CA ALA A 196 -18.93 2.14 -2.15
C ALA A 196 -19.61 1.88 -0.79
N ILE A 197 -19.19 2.59 0.26
CA ILE A 197 -19.82 2.51 1.59
C ILE A 197 -21.23 3.12 1.56
N MET A 198 -21.43 4.26 0.91
CA MET A 198 -22.74 4.88 0.77
C MET A 198 -23.71 3.98 -0.01
N ALA A 199 -23.23 3.29 -1.04
CA ALA A 199 -24.02 2.33 -1.81
C ALA A 199 -24.43 1.09 -1.00
N ALA A 200 -23.75 0.80 0.11
CA ALA A 200 -24.15 -0.25 1.04
C ALA A 200 -25.46 0.09 1.78
N GLY A 201 -25.80 1.38 1.88
CA GLY A 201 -27.01 1.85 2.56
C GLY A 201 -27.06 1.39 4.02
N ASP A 202 -28.18 0.74 4.38
CA ASP A 202 -28.44 0.26 5.75
C ASP A 202 -27.85 -1.12 6.03
N TRP A 203 -27.01 -1.66 5.14
CA TRP A 203 -26.38 -2.95 5.33
C TRP A 203 -25.57 -2.97 6.64
N GLN A 204 -25.81 -4.00 7.45
CA GLN A 204 -25.10 -4.23 8.71
C GLN A 204 -24.37 -5.56 8.67
N VAL A 205 -23.25 -5.63 9.40
CA VAL A 205 -22.55 -6.90 9.60
C VAL A 205 -23.49 -7.89 10.28
N PRO A 206 -23.78 -9.06 9.68
CA PRO A 206 -24.59 -10.09 10.31
C PRO A 206 -24.02 -10.48 11.68
N LEU A 207 -24.87 -10.60 12.70
CA LEU A 207 -24.44 -10.95 14.05
C LEU A 207 -23.65 -12.26 14.09
N ALA A 208 -24.07 -13.26 13.30
CA ALA A 208 -23.35 -14.53 13.17
C ALA A 208 -21.90 -14.35 12.70
N TRP A 209 -21.64 -13.41 11.78
CA TRP A 209 -20.28 -13.11 11.31
C TRP A 209 -19.46 -12.44 12.39
N ALA A 210 -20.05 -11.48 13.10
CA ALA A 210 -19.37 -10.77 14.18
C ALA A 210 -18.99 -11.71 15.33
N THR A 211 -19.91 -12.59 15.74
CA THR A 211 -19.68 -13.60 16.78
C THR A 211 -18.60 -14.60 16.36
N ALA A 212 -18.72 -15.20 15.18
CA ALA A 212 -17.73 -16.17 14.69
C ALA A 212 -16.35 -15.52 14.50
N ALA A 213 -16.29 -14.29 14.00
CA ALA A 213 -15.04 -13.57 13.86
C ALA A 213 -14.36 -13.33 15.21
N LEU A 214 -15.13 -12.93 16.23
CA LEU A 214 -14.62 -12.74 17.59
C LEU A 214 -14.14 -14.06 18.21
N GLU A 215 -14.90 -15.14 18.06
CA GLU A 215 -14.52 -16.47 18.57
C GLU A 215 -13.24 -17.00 17.92
N ASN A 216 -13.10 -16.85 16.59
CA ASN A 216 -11.99 -17.42 15.83
C ASN A 216 -10.72 -16.55 15.80
N SER A 217 -10.81 -15.25 16.11
CA SER A 217 -9.67 -14.31 16.05
C SER A 217 -9.38 -13.56 17.36
N GLY A 218 -10.34 -13.50 18.29
CA GLY A 218 -10.24 -12.70 19.51
C GLY A 218 -10.38 -11.19 19.29
N VAL A 219 -10.68 -10.72 18.07
CA VAL A 219 -10.76 -9.29 17.73
C VAL A 219 -12.11 -8.95 17.08
N PRO A 220 -12.82 -7.91 17.54
CA PRO A 220 -14.06 -7.48 16.89
C PRO A 220 -13.81 -6.91 15.49
N ILE A 221 -14.78 -7.08 14.60
CA ILE A 221 -14.69 -6.63 13.19
C ILE A 221 -15.47 -5.33 12.97
N HIS A 222 -14.85 -4.39 12.26
CA HIS A 222 -15.44 -3.11 11.85
C HIS A 222 -15.11 -2.81 10.38
N PRO A 223 -15.67 -3.59 9.43
CA PRO A 223 -15.16 -3.64 8.06
C PRO A 223 -15.55 -2.45 7.17
N LEU A 224 -16.46 -1.58 7.65
CA LEU A 224 -16.95 -0.37 6.95
C LEU A 224 -16.19 0.92 7.34
N SER A 225 -14.99 0.81 7.91
CA SER A 225 -14.21 1.98 8.32
C SER A 225 -13.61 2.73 7.13
N LEU A 226 -13.77 4.06 7.12
CA LEU A 226 -13.11 4.96 6.16
C LEU A 226 -11.63 5.23 6.50
N HIS A 227 -11.17 4.85 7.69
CA HIS A 227 -9.85 5.25 8.21
C HIS A 227 -8.70 4.87 7.26
N GLU A 228 -8.66 3.62 6.77
CA GLU A 228 -7.62 3.17 5.85
C GLU A 228 -7.68 3.88 4.50
N ALA A 229 -8.87 4.20 3.99
CA ALA A 229 -9.05 4.89 2.72
C ALA A 229 -8.57 6.34 2.83
N VAL A 230 -8.87 7.01 3.94
CA VAL A 230 -8.41 8.36 4.24
C VAL A 230 -6.89 8.42 4.39
N MET A 231 -6.31 7.51 5.18
CA MET A 231 -4.86 7.39 5.35
C MET A 231 -4.16 7.14 4.00
N THR A 232 -4.64 6.17 3.21
CA THR A 232 -4.07 5.83 1.89
C THR A 232 -4.12 7.03 0.93
N SER A 233 -5.23 7.77 0.93
CA SER A 233 -5.41 8.95 0.09
C SER A 233 -4.46 10.08 0.49
N GLY A 234 -4.27 10.32 1.79
CA GLY A 234 -3.28 11.27 2.30
C GLY A 234 -1.86 10.88 1.93
N LEU A 235 -1.48 9.61 2.11
CA LEU A 235 -0.17 9.10 1.70
C LEU A 235 0.08 9.30 0.20
N PHE A 236 -0.89 8.96 -0.65
CA PHE A 236 -0.80 9.15 -2.10
C PHE A 236 -0.60 10.62 -2.46
N PHE A 237 -1.41 11.52 -1.90
CA PHE A 237 -1.30 12.95 -2.14
C PHE A 237 0.07 13.48 -1.72
N GLY A 238 0.50 13.19 -0.49
CA GLY A 238 1.78 13.66 0.04
C GLY A 238 2.97 13.17 -0.78
N PHE A 239 2.99 11.90 -1.20
CA PHE A 239 4.05 11.35 -2.06
C PHE A 239 4.08 12.03 -3.43
N ALA A 240 2.92 12.18 -4.08
CA ALA A 240 2.83 12.76 -5.41
C ALA A 240 3.16 14.27 -5.41
N ALA A 241 2.60 15.03 -4.47
CA ALA A 241 2.85 16.46 -4.34
C ALA A 241 4.30 16.76 -3.92
N GLY A 242 4.86 15.98 -2.98
CA GLY A 242 6.25 16.13 -2.58
C GLY A 242 7.22 15.76 -3.70
N ALA A 243 6.95 14.70 -4.48
CA ALA A 243 7.75 14.38 -5.66
C ALA A 243 7.70 15.48 -6.72
N ALA A 244 6.53 16.08 -6.96
CA ALA A 244 6.38 17.24 -7.84
C ALA A 244 7.23 18.42 -7.34
N GLY A 245 7.15 18.75 -6.04
CA GLY A 245 7.95 19.81 -5.42
C GLY A 245 9.45 19.58 -5.50
N LEU A 246 9.91 18.33 -5.33
CA LEU A 246 11.31 17.96 -5.48
C LEU A 246 11.78 18.09 -6.94
N SER A 247 10.94 17.71 -7.90
CA SER A 247 11.26 17.76 -9.33
C SER A 247 11.48 19.20 -9.85
N CYS A 248 10.83 20.19 -9.23
CA CYS A 248 11.06 21.60 -9.53
C CYS A 248 12.38 22.15 -8.97
N GLN A 249 13.09 21.38 -8.12
CA GLN A 249 14.36 21.80 -7.56
C GLN A 249 15.52 21.20 -8.34
N GLU A 250 16.40 22.06 -8.84
CA GLU A 250 17.64 21.65 -9.49
C GLU A 250 18.66 21.11 -8.47
N ARG A 251 18.55 19.82 -8.17
CA ARG A 251 19.41 19.13 -7.19
C ARG A 251 20.28 18.06 -7.83
N THR A 252 21.47 17.85 -7.27
CA THR A 252 22.31 16.69 -7.63
C THR A 252 22.14 15.59 -6.59
N PRO A 253 21.85 14.35 -7.00
CA PRO A 253 21.92 13.21 -6.10
C PRO A 253 23.38 13.02 -5.69
N ASP A 254 23.66 13.04 -4.39
CA ASP A 254 24.98 12.68 -3.90
C ASP A 254 25.13 11.15 -4.04
N ARG A 255 26.09 10.70 -4.86
CA ARG A 255 26.40 9.26 -5.06
C ARG A 255 27.19 8.77 -3.85
N GLY A 256 26.48 8.60 -2.74
CA GLY A 256 27.06 8.17 -1.47
C GLY A 256 27.47 6.70 -1.46
N SER A 257 28.36 6.36 -0.54
CA SER A 257 28.75 4.99 -0.21
C SER A 257 27.65 4.27 0.59
N GLY A 258 27.91 3.02 1.00
CA GLY A 258 26.98 2.26 1.86
C GLY A 258 26.62 2.98 3.18
N SER A 259 27.57 3.68 3.80
CA SER A 259 27.34 4.45 5.02
C SER A 259 26.42 5.66 4.80
N THR A 260 26.48 6.29 3.62
CA THR A 260 25.55 7.36 3.24
C THR A 260 24.12 6.83 3.11
N CYS A 261 23.93 5.64 2.54
CA CYS A 261 22.58 5.04 2.47
C CYS A 261 22.02 4.77 3.87
N LEU A 262 22.82 4.16 4.76
CA LEU A 262 22.36 3.87 6.11
C LEU A 262 21.96 5.14 6.86
N PHE A 263 22.76 6.20 6.77
CA PHE A 263 22.42 7.50 7.34
C PHE A 263 21.10 8.05 6.77
N ARG A 264 20.94 8.08 5.44
CA ARG A 264 19.70 8.55 4.79
C ARG A 264 18.49 7.78 5.27
N PHE A 265 18.61 6.45 5.35
CA PHE A 265 17.51 5.60 5.75
C PHE A 265 17.10 5.83 7.21
N ILE A 266 18.06 5.86 8.14
CA ILE A 266 17.82 6.11 9.56
C ILE A 266 17.28 7.52 9.79
N ALA A 267 17.93 8.55 9.23
CA ALA A 267 17.52 9.94 9.41
C ALA A 267 16.13 10.20 8.80
N GLY A 268 15.87 9.66 7.61
CA GLY A 268 14.57 9.77 6.93
C GLY A 268 13.44 9.12 7.73
N LEU A 269 13.67 7.91 8.25
CA LEU A 269 12.72 7.20 9.11
C LEU A 269 12.50 7.89 10.45
N ALA A 270 13.56 8.41 11.08
CA ALA A 270 13.45 9.09 12.38
C ALA A 270 12.52 10.30 12.29
N VAL A 271 12.66 11.14 11.26
CA VAL A 271 11.79 12.29 11.07
C VAL A 271 10.38 11.88 10.63
N ALA A 272 10.25 10.87 9.76
CA ALA A 272 8.93 10.37 9.36
C ALA A 272 8.17 9.80 10.58
N GLY A 273 8.87 9.09 11.46
CA GLY A 273 8.34 8.61 12.74
C GLY A 273 8.00 9.74 13.69
N ALA A 274 8.85 10.77 13.80
CA ALA A 274 8.56 11.94 14.62
C ALA A 274 7.32 12.70 14.14
N ILE A 275 7.13 12.83 12.81
CA ILE A 275 5.89 13.38 12.24
C ILE A 275 4.71 12.48 12.58
N TRP A 276 4.84 11.17 12.34
CA TRP A 276 3.74 10.24 12.55
C TRP A 276 3.30 10.18 14.01
N TYR A 277 4.21 9.94 14.94
CA TYR A 277 3.87 9.82 16.35
C TYR A 277 3.67 11.17 17.04
N GLY A 278 4.41 12.22 16.62
CA GLY A 278 4.29 13.56 17.20
C GLY A 278 2.95 14.24 16.92
N PHE A 279 2.40 14.08 15.72
CA PHE A 279 1.04 14.56 15.41
C PHE A 279 -0.03 13.85 16.25
N GLY A 280 0.19 12.56 16.56
CA GLY A 280 -0.69 11.76 17.40
C GLY A 280 -0.84 12.24 18.83
N ILE A 281 0.15 12.96 19.35
CA ILE A 281 0.12 13.55 20.70
C ILE A 281 -0.76 14.82 20.71
N LEU A 282 -0.83 15.54 19.58
CA LEU A 282 -1.47 16.85 19.49
C LEU A 282 -2.90 16.82 18.95
N ILE A 283 -3.25 15.80 18.15
CA ILE A 283 -4.55 15.69 17.50
C ILE A 283 -5.10 14.27 17.72
N PRO A 284 -6.37 14.11 18.12
CA PRO A 284 -6.97 12.78 18.30
C PRO A 284 -6.84 11.93 17.04
N HIS A 285 -6.36 10.69 17.20
CA HIS A 285 -6.12 9.74 16.11
C HIS A 285 -7.39 9.34 15.34
N ASP A 286 -8.55 9.57 15.94
CA ASP A 286 -9.84 9.08 15.45
C ASP A 286 -10.48 10.04 14.45
N ALA A 287 -9.98 11.28 14.35
CA ALA A 287 -10.51 12.28 13.44
C ALA A 287 -9.99 12.08 12.02
N LEU A 288 -10.87 11.70 11.08
CA LEU A 288 -10.51 11.45 9.68
C LEU A 288 -9.72 12.61 9.02
N PRO A 289 -10.06 13.90 9.21
CA PRO A 289 -9.26 14.99 8.65
C PRO A 289 -7.83 15.03 9.19
N ALA A 290 -7.64 14.69 10.47
CA ALA A 290 -6.32 14.61 11.09
C ALA A 290 -5.50 13.46 10.50
N THR A 291 -6.11 12.29 10.32
CA THR A 291 -5.48 11.13 9.66
C THR A 291 -5.03 11.48 8.24
N TYR A 292 -5.89 12.14 7.45
CA TYR A 292 -5.55 12.57 6.09
C TYR A 292 -4.35 13.52 6.09
N PHE A 293 -4.37 14.52 6.95
CA PHE A 293 -3.33 15.53 7.04
C PHE A 293 -2.00 14.93 7.50
N GLN A 294 -2.01 14.14 8.58
CA GLN A 294 -0.83 13.45 9.10
C GLN A 294 -0.18 12.55 8.04
N ALA A 295 -0.98 11.74 7.36
CA ALA A 295 -0.51 10.89 6.25
C ALA A 295 0.11 11.71 5.12
N THR A 296 -0.54 12.83 4.75
CA THR A 296 -0.04 13.76 3.72
C THR A 296 1.31 14.35 4.11
N VAL A 297 1.45 14.87 5.33
CA VAL A 297 2.69 15.50 5.80
C VAL A 297 3.82 14.48 5.89
N ALA A 298 3.56 13.29 6.41
CA ALA A 298 4.55 12.22 6.50
C ALA A 298 5.05 11.79 5.09
N ALA A 299 4.13 11.61 4.14
CA ALA A 299 4.49 11.25 2.77
C ALA A 299 5.17 12.39 1.99
N ALA A 300 4.80 13.65 2.24
CA ALA A 300 5.46 14.82 1.67
C ALA A 300 6.89 14.98 2.21
N TRP A 301 7.12 14.70 3.50
CA TRP A 301 8.46 14.59 4.07
C TRP A 301 9.27 13.52 3.35
N VAL A 302 8.72 12.31 3.20
CA VAL A 302 9.44 11.21 2.54
C VAL A 302 9.85 11.56 1.11
N SER A 303 8.93 12.14 0.34
CA SER A 303 9.10 12.36 -1.10
C SER A 303 9.85 13.65 -1.44
N CYS A 304 9.85 14.66 -0.56
CA CYS A 304 10.49 15.95 -0.77
C CYS A 304 11.50 16.31 0.32
N GLY A 305 11.06 16.36 1.59
CA GLY A 305 11.86 16.83 2.71
C GLY A 305 13.13 16.02 2.97
N ALA A 306 13.01 14.69 3.04
CA ALA A 306 14.15 13.80 3.23
C ALA A 306 15.15 13.89 2.05
N PRO A 307 14.72 13.79 0.78
CA PRO A 307 15.63 14.05 -0.34
C PRO A 307 16.32 15.40 -0.30
N ILE A 308 15.65 16.47 0.15
CA ILE A 308 16.25 17.79 0.32
C ILE A 308 17.40 17.77 1.34
N LEU A 309 17.22 17.06 2.46
CA LEU A 309 18.27 16.87 3.47
C LEU A 309 19.47 16.08 2.92
N PHE A 310 19.22 15.17 1.97
CA PHE A 310 20.21 14.21 1.46
C PHE A 310 20.97 14.68 0.22
N THR A 311 20.59 15.82 -0.37
CA THR A 311 21.09 16.29 -1.66
C THR A 311 21.54 17.74 -1.58
N ARG A 312 22.52 18.10 -2.41
CA ARG A 312 23.04 19.48 -2.49
C ARG A 312 22.40 20.23 -3.66
N PRO A 313 22.23 21.56 -3.55
CA PRO A 313 21.85 22.39 -4.69
C PRO A 313 22.88 22.28 -5.82
N LYS A 314 22.45 22.32 -7.09
CA LYS A 314 23.37 22.43 -8.22
C LYS A 314 24.18 23.74 -8.13
N PRO A 315 25.51 23.72 -8.38
CA PRO A 315 26.30 24.95 -8.50
C PRO A 315 25.70 25.88 -9.57
N GLY A 316 25.52 27.17 -9.24
CA GLY A 316 24.96 28.19 -10.15
C GLY A 316 23.43 28.40 -10.09
N ALA A 317 22.69 27.61 -9.31
CA ALA A 317 21.23 27.80 -9.17
C ALA A 317 20.83 29.11 -8.45
N ASN A 318 21.71 29.65 -7.59
CA ASN A 318 21.49 30.92 -6.88
C ASN A 318 21.74 32.17 -7.75
N ASP A 319 22.58 32.08 -8.79
CA ASP A 319 22.92 33.25 -9.62
C ASP A 319 21.81 33.66 -10.58
N ARG A 320 20.92 32.74 -10.96
CA ARG A 320 19.74 33.06 -11.80
C ARG A 320 18.62 33.73 -11.01
N LYS A 321 18.43 33.37 -9.73
CA LYS A 321 17.45 34.01 -8.85
C LYS A 321 17.85 35.41 -8.39
N ARG A 322 19.13 35.77 -8.48
CA ARG A 322 19.63 37.13 -8.21
C ARG A 322 19.58 38.07 -9.43
N LYS A 323 19.28 37.54 -10.62
CA LYS A 323 19.26 38.27 -11.90
C LYS A 323 17.88 38.36 -12.56
N ALA A 324 16.83 37.90 -11.86
CA ALA A 324 15.42 38.00 -12.26
C ALA A 324 14.65 38.69 -11.14
#